data_AF-A0A349Y735-F1
#
_entry.id   AF-A0A349Y735-F1
#
_cell.length_a   1.000
_cell.length_b   1.000
_cell.length_c   1.000
_cell.angle_alpha   90.00
_cell.angle_beta   90.00
_cell.angle_gamma   90.00
#
_symmetry.space_group_name_H-M   'P 1'
#
loop_
_entity.id
_entity.type
_entity.pdbx_description
1 polymer ?
#
loop_
_entity_poly.entity_id
_entity_poly.type
_entity_poly.pdbx_seq_one_letter_code
_entity_poly.pdbx_strand_id
1 'polypeptide(L)'
;MAPAAPAPAREAPAPVSRPEGIAIAPSAPDTAPSEPQGDLTADAWLELVAGSQLNGPSKQLAAHSAFISYQHGVLKLAISPGFEYLSSDRSQAALIAAL
;
A
#
# COMPACT_ATOMS: atom_id res chain seq x y z
N MET A 1 79.03 5.85 -26.24
CA MET A 1 77.80 5.03 -26.28
C MET A 1 76.76 5.72 -25.40
N ALA A 2 75.61 6.06 -25.97
CA ALA A 2 74.54 6.90 -25.41
C ALA A 2 73.57 6.11 -24.49
N PRO A 3 72.47 6.68 -23.94
CA PRO A 3 72.22 7.94 -23.19
C PRO A 3 71.30 7.72 -21.95
N ALA A 4 70.99 8.75 -21.15
CA ALA A 4 69.72 8.78 -20.39
C ALA A 4 69.27 10.22 -20.10
N ALA A 5 68.25 10.68 -20.83
CA ALA A 5 67.55 11.94 -20.61
C ALA A 5 66.55 11.81 -19.44
N PRO A 6 66.40 12.82 -18.56
CA PRO A 6 65.35 12.80 -17.56
C PRO A 6 64.01 13.16 -18.21
N ALA A 7 63.04 12.24 -18.13
CA ALA A 7 61.67 12.46 -18.58
C ALA A 7 60.92 13.38 -17.59
N PRO A 8 60.07 14.31 -18.08
CA PRO A 8 59.30 15.20 -17.24
C PRO A 8 58.20 14.45 -16.46
N ALA A 9 58.03 14.86 -15.20
CA ALA A 9 57.03 14.36 -14.27
C ALA A 9 55.61 14.51 -14.86
N ARG A 10 54.85 13.40 -14.88
CA ARG A 10 53.41 13.44 -15.16
C ARG A 10 52.69 14.00 -13.94
N GLU A 11 52.25 15.25 -14.03
CA GLU A 11 51.21 15.80 -13.17
C GLU A 11 49.91 15.01 -13.41
N ALA A 12 49.42 14.37 -12.35
CA ALA A 12 48.09 13.76 -12.35
C ALA A 12 47.05 14.83 -11.94
N PRO A 13 45.93 14.97 -12.67
CA PRO A 13 44.94 16.00 -12.41
C PRO A 13 44.19 15.75 -11.08
N ALA A 14 43.91 16.84 -10.37
CA ALA A 14 43.14 16.86 -9.13
C ALA A 14 41.73 16.26 -9.32
N PRO A 15 41.19 15.54 -8.31
CA PRO A 15 39.84 15.01 -8.39
C PRO A 15 38.82 16.15 -8.36
N VAL A 16 37.99 16.22 -9.41
CA VAL A 16 36.85 17.13 -9.51
C VAL A 16 35.77 16.65 -8.54
N SER A 17 35.49 17.42 -7.48
CA SER A 17 34.35 17.15 -6.58
C SER A 17 33.05 17.23 -7.39
N ARG A 18 32.33 16.12 -7.51
CA ARG A 18 30.95 16.12 -8.03
C ARG A 18 30.02 16.78 -7.01
N PRO A 19 29.02 17.56 -7.45
CA PRO A 19 27.99 18.04 -6.55
C PRO A 19 27.23 16.84 -5.99
N GLU A 20 27.15 16.77 -4.66
CA GLU A 20 26.35 15.79 -3.95
C GLU A 20 24.89 15.97 -4.38
N GLY A 21 24.40 15.02 -5.17
CA GLY A 21 22.98 14.92 -5.46
C GLY A 21 22.24 14.77 -4.14
N ILE A 22 21.19 15.57 -3.94
CA ILE A 22 20.27 15.39 -2.81
C ILE A 22 19.83 13.93 -2.81
N ALA A 23 20.28 13.19 -1.79
CA ALA A 23 19.79 11.86 -1.51
C ALA A 23 18.35 12.01 -1.03
N ILE A 24 17.40 11.93 -1.95
CA ILE A 24 16.01 11.65 -1.59
C ILE A 24 16.01 10.18 -1.17
N ALA A 25 16.19 9.93 0.13
CA ALA A 25 15.90 8.63 0.69
C ALA A 25 14.41 8.33 0.38
N PRO A 26 14.09 7.16 -0.20
CA PRO A 26 12.69 6.75 -0.27
C PRO A 26 12.20 6.70 1.19
N SER A 27 11.18 7.49 1.51
CA SER A 27 10.40 7.25 2.71
C SER A 27 9.80 5.88 2.52
N ALA A 28 10.41 4.86 3.14
CA ALA A 28 9.76 3.58 3.27
C ALA A 28 8.40 3.85 3.92
N PRO A 29 7.28 3.36 3.38
CA PRO A 29 6.07 3.33 4.15
C PRO A 29 6.40 2.50 5.39
N ASP A 30 6.39 3.15 6.55
CA ASP A 30 6.36 2.47 7.83
C ASP A 30 4.99 1.81 7.94
N THR A 31 4.79 0.73 7.16
CA THR A 31 3.73 -0.23 7.42
C THR A 31 4.23 -1.06 8.59
N ALA A 32 4.28 -0.44 9.77
CA ALA A 32 4.25 -1.20 11.00
C ALA A 32 3.05 -2.15 10.90
N PRO A 33 3.20 -3.45 11.21
CA PRO A 33 2.04 -4.29 11.40
C PRO A 33 1.33 -3.76 12.65
N SER A 34 0.36 -2.88 12.45
CA SER A 34 -0.59 -2.53 13.48
C SER A 34 -1.43 -3.78 13.72
N GLU A 35 -0.97 -4.58 14.67
CA GLU A 35 -1.85 -5.43 15.46
C GLU A 35 -2.24 -4.68 16.75
N PRO A 36 -3.23 -3.77 16.72
CA PRO A 36 -4.23 -3.77 17.74
C PRO A 36 -5.30 -4.77 17.30
N GLN A 37 -5.62 -5.72 18.16
CA GLN A 37 -6.81 -6.51 18.01
C GLN A 37 -8.05 -5.59 17.93
N GLY A 38 -8.48 -5.27 16.71
CA GLY A 38 -9.87 -5.46 16.32
C GLY A 38 -10.78 -4.26 16.01
N ASP A 39 -10.30 -3.02 15.87
CA ASP A 39 -11.17 -1.92 15.44
C ASP A 39 -11.11 -1.73 13.92
N LEU A 40 -12.05 -2.35 13.21
CA LEU A 40 -12.25 -2.11 11.78
C LEU A 40 -12.60 -0.62 11.58
N THR A 41 -11.82 0.08 10.75
CA THR A 41 -12.07 1.48 10.38
C THR A 41 -12.59 1.57 8.94
N ALA A 42 -13.08 2.74 8.56
CA ALA A 42 -13.56 2.96 7.19
C ALA A 42 -12.45 2.81 6.13
N ASP A 43 -11.21 3.14 6.46
CA ASP A 43 -10.04 2.98 5.59
C ASP A 43 -9.64 1.49 5.49
N ALA A 44 -9.56 0.82 6.65
CA ALA A 44 -9.25 -0.61 6.72
C ALA A 44 -10.31 -1.49 6.03
N TRP A 45 -11.57 -1.04 5.97
CA TRP A 45 -12.64 -1.74 5.26
C TRP A 45 -12.32 -1.96 3.78
N LEU A 46 -11.85 -0.93 3.07
CA LEU A 46 -11.59 -1.06 1.64
C LEU A 46 -10.39 -1.97 1.36
N GLU A 47 -9.34 -1.86 2.17
CA GLU A 47 -8.18 -2.74 2.09
C GLU A 47 -8.57 -4.20 2.39
N LEU A 48 -9.44 -4.41 3.38
CA LEU A 48 -9.98 -5.73 3.70
C LEU A 48 -10.78 -6.29 2.52
N VAL A 49 -11.67 -5.50 1.92
CA VAL A 49 -12.45 -5.91 0.74
C VAL A 49 -11.55 -6.21 -0.46
N ALA A 50 -10.47 -5.45 -0.64
CA ALA A 50 -9.49 -5.66 -1.70
C ALA A 50 -8.69 -6.96 -1.50
N GLY A 51 -8.33 -7.29 -0.25
CA GLY A 51 -7.63 -8.53 0.12
C GLY A 51 -8.54 -9.76 0.25
N SER A 52 -9.86 -9.57 0.30
CA SER A 52 -10.82 -10.66 0.46
C SER A 52 -11.01 -11.49 -0.82
N GLN A 53 -11.38 -12.76 -0.66
CA GLN A 53 -11.71 -13.66 -1.77
C GLN A 53 -13.09 -13.39 -2.41
N LEU A 54 -13.67 -12.22 -2.14
CA LEU A 54 -14.97 -11.81 -2.65
C LEU A 54 -14.92 -11.60 -4.15
N ASN A 55 -15.95 -12.08 -4.86
CA ASN A 55 -16.08 -11.94 -6.30
C ASN A 55 -17.52 -11.61 -6.70
N GLY A 56 -17.68 -11.01 -7.88
CA GLY A 56 -18.99 -10.68 -8.45
C GLY A 56 -19.82 -9.75 -7.57
N PRO A 57 -21.14 -10.01 -7.39
CA PRO A 57 -22.03 -9.10 -6.67
C PRO A 57 -21.68 -8.91 -5.20
N SER A 58 -21.06 -9.91 -4.54
CA SER A 58 -20.60 -9.78 -3.15
C SER A 58 -19.44 -8.80 -3.01
N LYS A 59 -18.50 -8.79 -3.98
CA LYS A 59 -17.41 -7.81 -4.01
C LYS A 59 -17.95 -6.40 -4.27
N GLN A 60 -18.90 -6.27 -5.19
CA GLN A 60 -19.55 -4.99 -5.46
C GLN A 60 -20.36 -4.48 -4.27
N LEU A 61 -21.08 -5.36 -3.56
CA LEU A 61 -21.78 -5.00 -2.34
C LEU A 61 -20.80 -4.37 -1.34
N ALA A 62 -19.68 -5.03 -1.10
CA ALA A 62 -18.71 -4.57 -0.12
C ALA A 62 -18.04 -3.24 -0.56
N ALA A 63 -17.67 -3.12 -1.84
CA ALA A 63 -17.05 -1.91 -2.39
C ALA A 63 -17.99 -0.70 -2.46
N HIS A 64 -19.29 -0.91 -2.70
CA HIS A 64 -20.31 0.15 -2.72
C HIS A 64 -20.96 0.40 -1.35
N SER A 65 -20.42 -0.22 -0.31
CA SER A 65 -20.86 -0.03 1.07
C SER A 65 -19.84 0.78 1.85
N ALA A 66 -20.34 1.79 2.57
CA ALA A 66 -19.56 2.54 3.54
C ALA A 66 -19.61 1.84 4.91
N PHE A 67 -18.44 1.68 5.53
CA PHE A 67 -18.35 1.16 6.89
C PHE A 67 -18.94 2.16 7.90
N ILE A 68 -19.81 1.67 8.79
CA ILE A 68 -20.40 2.47 9.88
C ILE A 68 -19.75 2.11 11.21
N SER A 69 -19.78 0.83 11.58
CA SER A 69 -19.19 0.32 12.82
C SER A 69 -19.11 -1.21 12.83
N TYR A 70 -18.23 -1.75 13.67
CA TYR A 70 -18.12 -3.17 13.94
C TYR A 70 -18.09 -3.39 15.46
N GLN A 71 -19.21 -3.81 16.04
CA GLN A 71 -19.34 -3.97 17.49
C GLN A 71 -20.01 -5.30 17.81
N HIS A 72 -19.51 -6.01 18.82
CA HIS A 72 -20.08 -7.29 19.28
C HIS A 72 -20.26 -8.33 18.16
N GLY A 73 -19.34 -8.35 17.17
CA GLY A 73 -19.42 -9.26 16.02
C GLY A 73 -20.46 -8.87 14.96
N VAL A 74 -21.08 -7.68 15.08
CA VAL A 74 -22.04 -7.17 14.09
C VAL A 74 -21.39 -6.06 13.27
N LEU A 75 -21.23 -6.30 11.97
CA LEU A 75 -20.76 -5.32 10.99
C LEU A 75 -21.93 -4.51 10.45
N LYS A 76 -21.89 -3.20 10.67
CA LYS A 76 -22.88 -2.26 10.14
C LYS A 76 -22.27 -1.51 8.96
N LEU A 77 -22.94 -1.62 7.82
CA LEU A 77 -22.57 -0.99 6.57
C LEU A 77 -23.74 -0.16 6.04
N ALA A 78 -23.43 0.96 5.39
CA ALA A 78 -24.38 1.76 4.63
C ALA A 78 -24.18 1.49 3.14
N ILE A 79 -25.22 1.01 2.46
CA ILE A 79 -25.17 0.78 1.01
C ILE A 79 -25.40 2.11 0.30
N SER A 80 -24.58 2.40 -0.71
CA SER A 80 -24.79 3.56 -1.57
C SER A 80 -26.15 3.48 -2.27
N PRO A 81 -26.89 4.59 -2.42
CA PRO A 81 -28.19 4.57 -3.07
C PRO A 81 -28.09 4.08 -4.52
N GLY A 82 -29.05 3.26 -4.93
CA GLY A 82 -29.09 2.62 -6.24
C GLY A 82 -28.36 1.27 -6.30
N PHE A 83 -27.80 0.76 -5.19
CA PHE A 83 -27.09 -0.54 -5.12
C PHE A 83 -27.74 -1.53 -4.17
N GLU A 84 -28.94 -1.23 -3.65
CA GLU A 84 -29.68 -2.07 -2.70
C GLU A 84 -29.89 -3.51 -3.21
N TYR A 85 -30.01 -3.70 -4.53
CA TYR A 85 -30.16 -5.01 -5.15
C TYR A 85 -28.95 -5.93 -4.95
N LEU A 86 -27.76 -5.39 -4.68
CA LEU A 86 -26.56 -6.16 -4.40
C LEU A 86 -26.62 -6.85 -3.03
N SER A 87 -27.47 -6.36 -2.11
CA SER A 87 -27.68 -6.91 -0.76
C SER A 87 -28.58 -8.15 -0.73
N SER A 88 -28.40 -9.04 -1.69
CA SER A 88 -29.06 -10.36 -1.67
C SER A 88 -28.46 -11.25 -0.57
N ASP A 89 -29.26 -12.20 -0.06
CA ASP A 89 -28.84 -13.20 0.94
C ASP A 89 -27.50 -13.88 0.60
N ARG A 90 -27.34 -14.29 -0.67
CA ARG A 90 -26.09 -14.87 -1.18
C ARG A 90 -24.89 -13.92 -1.07
N SER A 91 -25.06 -12.65 -1.38
CA SER A 91 -23.98 -11.65 -1.33
C SER A 91 -23.57 -11.38 0.12
N GLN A 92 -24.56 -11.28 1.02
CA GLN A 92 -24.33 -11.08 2.44
C GLN A 92 -23.63 -12.31 3.06
N ALA A 93 -24.10 -13.53 2.75
CA ALA A 93 -23.49 -14.75 3.24
C ALA A 93 -22.03 -14.90 2.77
N ALA A 94 -21.75 -14.59 1.50
CA ALA A 94 -20.39 -14.60 0.97
C ALA A 94 -19.49 -13.54 1.61
N LEU A 95 -20.03 -12.35 1.89
CA LEU A 95 -19.33 -11.30 2.63
C LEU A 95 -18.99 -11.77 4.04
N ILE A 96 -19.98 -12.26 4.80
CA ILE A 96 -19.79 -12.76 6.17
C ILE A 96 -18.77 -13.92 6.21
N ALA A 97 -18.77 -14.80 5.21
CA ALA A 97 -17.83 -15.92 5.14
C ALA A 97 -16.40 -15.53 4.74
N ALA A 98 -16.21 -14.33 4.18
CA ALA A 98 -14.89 -13.83 3.78
C ALA A 98 -14.21 -12.97 4.84
N LEU A 99 -14.98 -12.53 5.86
CA LEU A 99 -14.50 -11.84 7.06
C LEU A 99 -14.13 -12.86 8.14
#